data_AF-A0A520LD09-F1
#
_entry.id   AF-A0A520LD09-F1
#
_cell.length_a   1.000
_cell.length_b   1.000
_cell.length_c   1.000
_cell.angle_alpha   90.00
_cell.angle_beta   90.00
_cell.angle_gamma   90.00
#
_symmetry.space_group_name_H-M   'P 1'
#
loop_
_entity.id
_entity.type
_entity.pdbx_description
1 polymer ?
#
loop_
_entity_poly.entity_id
_entity_poly.type
_entity_poly.pdbx_seq_one_letter_code
_entity_poly.pdbx_strand_id
1 'polypeptide(L)'
;MKALVSIICSLSILQAKTHPSPSDPQATEEVKILLKRLHDQSEKGIMIGHQDATAYGVGWKSGTGKSDIKEVCGDYPAVYGWDLGDIHLNQNLDGVSFSEMKRLIREADA
;
A
#
# COMPACT_ATOMS: atom_id res chain seq x y z
N MET A 1 -44.84 -39.82 -35.14
CA MET A 1 -43.44 -39.54 -34.75
C MET A 1 -43.42 -38.20 -34.04
N LYS A 2 -43.11 -38.16 -32.75
CA LYS A 2 -43.03 -36.90 -31.98
C LYS A 2 -41.54 -36.53 -31.90
N ALA A 3 -41.14 -35.46 -32.58
CA ALA A 3 -39.78 -34.95 -32.52
C ALA A 3 -39.60 -34.19 -31.19
N LEU A 4 -38.69 -34.66 -30.34
CA LEU A 4 -38.26 -33.93 -29.15
C LEU A 4 -37.19 -32.92 -29.58
N VAL A 5 -37.51 -31.63 -29.51
CA VAL A 5 -36.52 -30.55 -29.73
C VAL A 5 -35.96 -30.18 -28.36
N SER A 6 -34.69 -30.51 -28.12
CA SER A 6 -33.98 -30.10 -26.91
C SER A 6 -33.36 -28.72 -27.13
N ILE A 7 -33.88 -27.70 -26.46
CA ILE A 7 -33.31 -26.35 -26.47
C ILE A 7 -32.26 -26.31 -25.36
N ILE A 8 -30.98 -26.37 -25.74
CA ILE A 8 -29.86 -26.16 -24.83
C ILE A 8 -29.64 -24.65 -24.73
N CYS A 9 -30.21 -24.01 -23.71
CA CYS A 9 -29.94 -22.61 -23.39
C CYS A 9 -28.67 -22.57 -22.50
N SER A 10 -27.52 -22.27 -23.09
CA SER A 10 -26.28 -22.06 -22.33
C SER A 10 -26.35 -20.72 -21.61
N LEU A 11 -26.70 -20.74 -20.33
CA LEU A 11 -26.61 -19.58 -19.44
C LEU A 11 -25.12 -19.20 -19.29
N SER A 12 -24.68 -18.18 -20.01
CA SER A 12 -23.38 -17.58 -19.77
C SER A 12 -23.51 -16.70 -18.52
N ILE A 13 -23.12 -17.23 -17.37
CA ILE A 13 -23.02 -16.42 -16.15
C ILE A 13 -21.91 -15.40 -16.41
N LEU A 14 -22.28 -14.15 -16.73
CA LEU A 14 -21.32 -13.04 -16.67
C LEU A 14 -20.93 -12.89 -15.20
N GLN A 15 -19.79 -13.45 -14.84
CA GLN A 15 -19.18 -13.18 -13.55
C GLN A 15 -18.65 -11.75 -13.60
N ALA A 16 -19.40 -10.83 -12.99
CA ALA A 16 -18.90 -9.47 -12.79
C ALA A 16 -17.62 -9.57 -11.94
N LYS A 17 -16.47 -9.25 -12.54
CA LYS A 17 -15.26 -9.04 -11.73
C LYS A 17 -15.55 -7.86 -10.82
N THR A 18 -15.71 -8.14 -9.53
CA THR A 18 -15.83 -7.11 -8.52
C THR A 18 -14.50 -6.36 -8.47
N HIS A 19 -14.48 -5.15 -9.04
CA HIS A 19 -13.32 -4.29 -8.90
C HIS A 19 -13.19 -3.89 -7.43
N PRO A 20 -11.97 -3.91 -6.88
CA PRO A 20 -11.75 -3.48 -5.51
C PRO A 20 -12.16 -2.01 -5.38
N SER A 21 -13.05 -1.73 -4.43
CA SER A 21 -13.50 -0.38 -4.09
C SER A 21 -13.02 -0.03 -2.68
N PRO A 22 -12.60 1.21 -2.42
CA PRO A 22 -12.29 1.65 -1.06
C PRO A 22 -13.50 1.47 -0.12
N SER A 23 -13.24 1.21 1.16
CA SER A 23 -14.30 1.13 2.18
C SER A 23 -14.97 2.47 2.44
N ASP A 24 -14.25 3.58 2.20
CA ASP A 24 -14.79 4.93 2.23
C ASP A 24 -15.35 5.31 0.84
N PRO A 25 -16.67 5.51 0.70
CA PRO A 25 -17.28 5.94 -0.57
C PRO A 25 -16.80 7.32 -1.05
N GLN A 26 -16.26 8.13 -0.15
CA GLN A 26 -15.73 9.47 -0.44
C GLN A 26 -14.20 9.48 -0.60
N ALA A 27 -13.57 8.30 -0.69
CA ALA A 27 -12.13 8.19 -0.96
C ALA A 27 -11.72 9.03 -2.18
N THR A 28 -10.57 9.68 -2.09
CA THR A 28 -10.04 10.50 -3.19
C THR A 28 -9.67 9.64 -4.40
N GLU A 29 -9.46 10.28 -5.54
CA GLU A 29 -9.07 9.57 -6.76
C GLU A 29 -7.70 8.89 -6.61
N GLU A 30 -6.76 9.50 -5.87
CA GLU A 30 -5.45 8.91 -5.57
C GLU A 30 -5.59 7.60 -4.79
N VAL A 31 -6.48 7.54 -3.80
CA VAL A 31 -6.74 6.32 -3.02
C VAL A 31 -7.38 5.23 -3.89
N LYS A 32 -8.34 5.59 -4.75
CA LYS A 32 -8.96 4.64 -5.70
C LYS A 32 -7.93 4.07 -6.66
N ILE A 33 -7.06 4.92 -7.21
CA ILE A 33 -5.97 4.52 -8.11
C ILE A 33 -4.97 3.64 -7.38
N LEU A 34 -4.56 4.00 -6.16
CA LEU A 34 -3.64 3.21 -5.35
C LEU A 34 -4.20 1.81 -5.09
N LEU A 35 -5.44 1.70 -4.62
CA LEU A 35 -6.07 0.40 -4.36
C LEU A 35 -6.10 -0.47 -5.63
N LYS A 36 -6.48 0.11 -6.77
CA LYS A 36 -6.44 -0.60 -8.05
C LYS A 36 -5.03 -1.10 -8.39
N ARG A 37 -4.01 -0.24 -8.25
CA ARG A 37 -2.61 -0.60 -8.52
C ARG A 37 -2.11 -1.72 -7.60
N LEU A 38 -2.44 -1.67 -6.31
CA LEU A 38 -2.07 -2.72 -5.35
C LEU A 38 -2.63 -4.08 -5.77
N HIS A 39 -3.90 -4.13 -6.20
CA HIS A 39 -4.51 -5.35 -6.71
C HIS A 39 -3.88 -5.81 -8.03
N ASP A 40 -3.70 -4.92 -9.00
CA ASP A 40 -3.05 -5.25 -10.28
C ASP A 40 -1.61 -5.76 -10.09
N GLN A 41 -0.90 -5.28 -9.06
CA GLN A 41 0.48 -5.67 -8.76
C GLN A 41 0.57 -7.00 -8.00
N SER A 42 -0.46 -7.35 -7.22
CA SER A 42 -0.50 -8.58 -6.42
C SER A 42 -0.36 -9.86 -7.27
N GLU A 43 -0.73 -9.79 -8.55
CA GLU A 43 -0.60 -10.90 -9.50
C GLU A 43 0.81 -10.99 -10.15
N LYS A 44 1.67 -9.99 -9.93
CA LYS A 44 2.96 -9.84 -10.62
C LYS A 44 4.18 -10.00 -9.71
N GLY A 45 4.03 -9.73 -8.41
CA GLY A 45 5.14 -9.81 -7.46
C GLY A 45 4.79 -9.26 -6.08
N ILE A 46 5.83 -9.11 -5.27
CA ILE A 46 5.73 -8.67 -3.87
C ILE A 46 6.39 -7.30 -3.73
N MET A 47 5.70 -6.35 -3.10
CA MET A 47 6.29 -5.08 -2.70
C MET A 47 6.93 -5.25 -1.32
N ILE A 48 8.22 -4.95 -1.21
CA ILE A 48 8.95 -5.01 0.07
C ILE A 48 8.66 -3.75 0.88
N GLY A 49 8.25 -3.94 2.13
CA GLY A 49 8.01 -2.86 3.08
C GLY A 49 8.99 -2.86 4.23
N HIS A 50 9.22 -1.67 4.81
CA HIS A 50 10.06 -1.50 6.00
C HIS A 50 9.47 -0.43 6.93
N GLN A 51 9.42 -0.73 8.22
CA GLN A 51 8.94 0.17 9.27
C GLN A 51 10.00 1.21 9.59
N ASP A 52 9.60 2.49 9.73
CA ASP A 52 10.47 3.61 10.10
C ASP A 52 11.69 3.77 9.19
N ALA A 53 11.56 3.33 7.94
CA ALA A 53 12.68 3.07 7.02
C ALA A 53 13.62 4.26 6.75
N THR A 54 13.13 5.48 6.93
CA THR A 54 13.86 6.74 6.71
C THR A 54 13.93 7.60 7.98
N ALA A 55 13.36 7.12 9.09
CA ALA A 55 13.41 7.79 10.38
C ALA A 55 14.73 7.52 11.09
N TYR A 56 15.24 6.30 11.01
CA TYR A 56 16.52 5.89 11.57
C TYR A 56 16.94 4.54 10.98
N GLY A 57 18.16 4.14 11.30
CA GLY A 57 18.70 2.82 11.01
C GLY A 57 19.87 2.54 11.93
N VAL A 58 20.62 1.47 11.65
CA VAL A 58 21.75 1.09 12.52
C VAL A 58 22.85 2.16 12.42
N GLY A 59 23.05 2.91 13.52
CA GLY A 59 24.12 3.91 13.62
C GLY A 59 23.79 5.29 13.07
N TRP A 60 22.55 5.57 12.67
CA TRP A 60 22.13 6.89 12.18
C TRP A 60 20.66 7.20 12.53
N LYS A 61 20.31 8.49 12.46
CA LYS A 61 18.94 9.01 12.64
C LYS A 61 18.57 9.96 11.50
N SER A 62 17.29 10.34 11.45
CA SER A 62 16.69 11.14 10.39
C SER A 62 17.44 12.44 10.06
N GLY A 63 17.12 13.01 8.89
CA GLY A 63 17.81 14.19 8.35
C GLY A 63 19.04 13.88 7.48
N THR A 64 19.31 12.60 7.24
CA THR A 64 20.43 12.12 6.41
C THR A 64 20.02 11.66 5.02
N GLY A 65 18.71 11.49 4.77
CA GLY A 65 18.20 10.87 3.54
C GLY A 65 18.51 9.37 3.40
N LYS A 66 18.98 8.72 4.48
CA LYS A 66 19.37 7.31 4.49
C LYS A 66 18.18 6.37 4.65
N SER A 67 18.41 5.10 4.32
CA SER A 67 17.59 3.95 4.66
C SER A 67 18.47 2.70 4.63
N ASP A 68 18.39 1.83 5.64
CA ASP A 68 19.21 0.61 5.67
C ASP A 68 18.89 -0.30 4.47
N ILE A 69 17.62 -0.34 4.04
CA ILE A 69 17.22 -1.05 2.81
C ILE A 69 17.91 -0.46 1.58
N LYS A 70 17.97 0.87 1.46
CA LYS A 70 18.65 1.53 0.33
C LYS A 70 20.14 1.28 0.34
N GLU A 71 20.78 1.33 1.50
CA GLU A 71 22.23 1.11 1.59
C GLU A 71 22.62 -0.33 1.20
N VAL A 72 21.77 -1.31 1.49
CA VAL A 72 22.03 -2.73 1.17
C VAL A 72 21.56 -3.11 -0.23
N CYS A 73 20.36 -2.70 -0.63
CA CYS A 73 19.70 -3.15 -1.86
C CYS A 73 19.86 -2.17 -3.03
N GLY A 74 20.32 -0.95 -2.78
CA GLY A 74 20.47 0.10 -3.79
C GLY A 74 19.21 0.91 -4.09
N ASP A 75 18.07 0.58 -3.47
CA ASP A 75 16.79 1.29 -3.64
C ASP A 75 15.99 1.34 -2.33
N TYR A 76 15.09 2.30 -2.20
CA TYR A 76 14.20 2.44 -1.04
C TYR A 76 13.14 1.32 -0.99
N PRO A 77 12.50 1.06 0.18
CA PRO A 77 11.36 0.14 0.22
C PRO A 77 10.18 0.67 -0.60
N ALA A 78 9.40 -0.24 -1.17
CA ALA A 78 8.18 0.10 -1.91
C ALA A 78 7.02 0.48 -0.98
N VAL A 79 7.05 0.02 0.28
CA VAL A 79 6.05 0.35 1.30
C VAL A 79 6.73 0.87 2.56
N TYR A 80 6.36 2.08 2.99
CA TYR A 80 6.89 2.70 4.19
C TYR A 80 5.88 2.53 5.32
N GLY A 81 6.29 1.83 6.37
CA GLY A 81 5.49 1.71 7.58
C GLY A 81 5.83 2.80 8.59
N TRP A 82 4.82 3.20 9.38
CA TRP A 82 4.93 4.19 10.45
C TRP A 82 4.06 3.79 11.65
N ASP A 83 4.44 4.19 12.85
CA ASP A 83 3.72 3.88 14.10
C ASP A 83 3.18 5.14 14.81
N LEU A 84 1.94 5.07 15.31
CA LEU A 84 1.26 6.16 16.01
C LEU A 84 1.10 5.90 17.52
N GLY A 85 1.78 4.93 18.12
CA GLY A 85 1.77 4.75 19.56
C GLY A 85 2.24 6.03 20.25
N ASP A 86 1.64 6.33 21.40
CA ASP A 86 1.80 7.62 22.08
C ASP A 86 1.38 8.86 21.25
N ILE A 87 0.40 8.74 20.33
CA ILE A 87 -0.12 9.88 19.52
C ILE A 87 -0.62 11.08 20.34
N HIS A 88 -0.92 10.88 21.63
CA HIS A 88 -1.30 11.97 22.53
C HIS A 88 -0.11 12.86 22.94
N LEU A 89 1.11 12.49 22.58
CA LEU A 89 2.36 13.23 22.78
C LEU A 89 2.86 13.83 21.45
N ASN A 90 4.07 14.40 21.45
CA ASN A 90 4.69 15.01 20.27
C ASN A 90 5.53 14.04 19.42
N GLN A 91 5.78 12.85 19.92
CA GLN A 91 6.56 11.79 19.28
C GLN A 91 5.94 10.44 19.58
N ASN A 92 6.21 9.45 18.75
CA ASN A 92 5.77 8.09 19.01
C ASN A 92 6.58 7.43 20.13
N LEU A 93 6.21 6.20 20.50
CA LEU A 93 6.85 5.42 21.55
C LEU A 93 8.35 5.14 21.29
N ASP A 94 8.79 5.23 20.03
CA ASP A 94 10.17 5.02 19.59
C ASP A 94 11.00 6.33 19.50
N GLY A 95 10.38 7.47 19.80
CA GLY A 95 11.03 8.78 19.79
C GLY A 95 11.09 9.47 18.42
N VAL A 96 10.30 9.02 17.44
CA VAL A 96 10.13 9.72 16.16
C VAL A 96 9.08 10.82 16.34
N SER A 97 9.47 12.08 16.20
CA SER A 97 8.51 13.20 16.33
C SER A 97 7.45 13.15 15.23
N PHE A 98 6.19 13.45 15.55
CA PHE A 98 5.12 13.44 14.56
C PHE A 98 5.28 14.53 13.49
N SER A 99 5.98 15.62 13.79
CA SER A 99 6.38 16.60 12.77
C SER A 99 7.34 15.99 11.75
N GLU A 100 8.32 15.20 12.24
CA GLU A 100 9.29 14.53 11.38
C GLU A 100 8.64 13.42 10.57
N MET A 101 7.79 12.59 11.20
CA MET A 101 7.03 11.55 10.52
C MET A 101 6.21 12.11 9.35
N LYS A 102 5.50 13.22 9.55
CA LYS A 102 4.75 13.91 8.48
C LYS A 102 5.65 14.39 7.34
N ARG A 103 6.86 14.86 7.66
CA ARG A 103 7.85 15.27 6.65
C ARG A 103 8.30 14.06 5.84
N LEU A 104 8.69 12.98 6.52
CA LEU A 104 9.20 11.76 5.90
C LEU A 104 8.14 11.02 5.06
N ILE A 105 6.87 11.02 5.48
CA ILE A 105 5.76 10.48 4.67
C ILE A 105 5.63 11.25 3.34
N ARG A 106 5.77 12.57 3.36
CA ARG A 106 5.70 13.38 2.13
C ARG A 106 6.91 13.17 1.23
N GLU A 107 8.09 12.99 1.81
CA GLU A 107 9.30 12.70 1.05
C GLU A 107 9.30 11.31 0.42
N ALA A 108 8.60 10.34 1.03
CA ALA A 108 8.42 9.01 0.45
C ALA A 108 7.51 8.99 -0.79
N ASP A 109 6.69 10.03 -0.99
CA ASP A 109 5.80 10.19 -2.15
C ASP A 109 6.44 11.00 -3.30
N ALA A 110 7.58 11.66 -3.03
CA ALA A 110 8.27 12.55 -3.97
C ALA A 110 9.15 11.81 -4.99
#